data_AF-A0A437M6R3-F1
#
_entry.id   AF-A0A437M6R3-F1
#
_cell.length_a   1.000
_cell.length_b   1.000
_cell.length_c   1.000
_cell.angle_alpha   90.00
_cell.angle_beta   90.00
_cell.angle_gamma   90.00
#
_symmetry.space_group_name_H-M   'P 1'
#
loop_
_entity.id
_entity.type
_entity.pdbx_description
1 polymer ?
#
loop_
_entity_poly.entity_id
_entity_poly.type
_entity_poly.pdbx_seq_one_letter_code
_entity_poly.pdbx_strand_id
1 'polypeptide(L)'
;MADEGAVPVAAIVGELGGAEVAASGAASVDGYAVSGDSVRGAIEALMLIEPMGARDDGAVLRLDAAGAAPVTIAAGDLGANGGERRMVRREEAAQGAGKLPDEISITYYEPDRDWQAGLQRARRRGGAVRTDARELPAAMAAGQAKAIAERELGRVWTERRGLKVMLPWRYLDLRPGMAVWSLADALWVYRVDDDWAIGELPVAKVIIGGNPVLGARRPAISDPAGGATIDVQARNAIVGLLDAARAHGLISA
;
A
#
# COMPACT_ATOMS: atom_id res chain seq x y z
N MET A 1 25.77 -7.46 -15.79
CA MET A 1 25.25 -7.81 -17.13
C MET A 1 23.87 -7.19 -17.20
N ALA A 2 23.56 -6.41 -18.23
CA ALA A 2 22.19 -5.94 -18.43
C ALA A 2 21.44 -7.08 -19.12
N ASP A 3 20.55 -7.75 -18.38
CA ASP A 3 19.73 -8.82 -18.96
C ASP A 3 18.73 -8.24 -19.97
N GLU A 4 18.60 -8.93 -21.09
CA GLU A 4 17.74 -8.54 -22.21
C GLU A 4 16.31 -9.04 -21.92
N GLY A 5 15.53 -8.27 -21.15
CA GLY A 5 14.14 -8.57 -20.82
C GLY A 5 13.71 -8.04 -19.45
N ALA A 6 12.40 -7.98 -19.21
CA ALA A 6 11.85 -7.57 -17.91
C ALA A 6 12.36 -8.49 -16.79
N VAL A 7 13.08 -7.92 -15.83
CA VAL A 7 13.72 -8.62 -14.72
C VAL A 7 12.75 -8.67 -13.53
N PRO A 8 12.42 -9.85 -12.97
CA PRO A 8 11.59 -9.96 -11.79
C PRO A 8 12.25 -9.30 -10.57
N VAL A 9 11.50 -8.49 -9.82
CA VAL A 9 11.99 -7.83 -8.61
C VAL A 9 12.50 -8.85 -7.59
N ALA A 10 11.78 -9.95 -7.41
CA ALA A 10 12.19 -11.03 -6.50
C ALA A 10 13.55 -11.66 -6.87
N ALA A 11 13.88 -11.73 -8.16
CA ALA A 11 15.18 -12.27 -8.60
C ALA A 11 16.33 -11.32 -8.22
N ILE A 12 16.15 -10.01 -8.42
CA ILE A 12 17.13 -8.98 -8.04
C ILE A 12 17.35 -8.99 -6.52
N VAL A 13 16.28 -9.11 -5.73
CA VAL A 13 16.37 -9.21 -4.27
C VAL A 13 17.17 -10.46 -3.84
N GLY A 14 16.91 -11.61 -4.46
CA GLY A 14 17.66 -12.85 -4.19
C GLY A 14 19.14 -12.73 -4.56
N GLU A 15 19.46 -12.06 -5.67
CA GLU A 15 20.86 -11.81 -6.06
C GLU A 15 21.58 -10.89 -5.07
N LEU A 16 20.91 -9.81 -4.64
CA LEU A 16 21.45 -8.86 -3.67
C LEU A 16 21.68 -9.48 -2.28
N GLY A 17 20.74 -10.31 -1.81
CA GLY A 17 20.77 -10.91 -0.49
C GLY A 17 21.46 -12.28 -0.41
N GLY A 18 21.78 -12.90 -1.55
CA GLY A 18 22.42 -14.20 -1.61
C GLY A 18 21.60 -15.32 -0.96
N ALA A 19 22.29 -16.31 -0.36
CA ALA A 19 21.64 -17.48 0.25
C ALA A 19 20.83 -17.17 1.52
N GLU A 20 20.99 -15.97 2.09
CA GLU A 20 20.34 -15.56 3.35
C GLU A 20 18.98 -14.91 3.12
N VAL A 21 18.65 -14.55 1.88
CA VAL A 21 17.41 -13.85 1.54
C VAL A 21 16.65 -14.60 0.46
N ALA A 22 15.36 -14.84 0.69
CA ALA A 22 14.46 -15.39 -0.30
C ALA A 22 13.35 -14.38 -0.58
N ALA A 23 13.00 -14.18 -1.85
CA ALA A 23 11.93 -13.24 -2.22
C ALA A 23 10.89 -13.91 -3.12
N SER A 24 9.64 -13.48 -2.97
CA SER A 24 8.54 -13.86 -3.85
C SER A 24 7.69 -12.63 -4.21
N GLY A 25 7.31 -12.54 -5.47
CA GLY A 25 6.63 -11.38 -6.02
C GLY A 25 6.34 -11.55 -7.51
N ALA A 26 5.46 -10.71 -8.03
CA ALA A 26 5.04 -10.74 -9.43
C ALA A 26 5.52 -9.52 -10.22
N ALA A 27 6.06 -8.49 -9.57
CA ALA A 27 6.52 -7.30 -10.26
C ALA A 27 7.82 -7.53 -11.02
N SER A 28 7.98 -6.80 -12.12
CA SER A 28 9.18 -6.77 -12.95
C SER A 28 9.54 -5.34 -13.36
N VAL A 29 10.81 -5.13 -13.69
CA VAL A 29 11.37 -3.87 -14.20
C VAL A 29 12.16 -4.11 -15.47
N ASP A 30 12.28 -3.09 -16.33
CA ASP A 30 13.04 -3.21 -17.58
C ASP A 30 14.56 -3.20 -17.34
N GLY A 31 14.98 -2.69 -16.18
CA GLY A 31 16.34 -2.77 -15.69
C GLY A 31 16.45 -2.22 -14.29
N TYR A 32 17.49 -2.63 -13.57
CA TYR A 32 17.80 -2.10 -12.24
C TYR A 32 19.30 -1.86 -12.14
N ALA A 33 19.68 -0.63 -11.82
CA ALA A 33 21.03 -0.30 -11.44
C ALA A 33 21.08 -0.36 -9.92
N VAL A 34 21.95 -1.19 -9.36
CA VAL A 34 22.18 -1.16 -7.91
C VAL A 34 22.87 0.16 -7.59
N SER A 35 22.10 1.11 -7.03
CA SER A 35 22.63 2.33 -6.43
C SER A 35 22.24 2.38 -4.96
N GLY A 36 23.17 2.82 -4.12
CA GLY A 36 23.01 2.88 -2.67
C GLY A 36 24.24 2.41 -1.92
N ASP A 37 24.40 2.89 -0.68
CA ASP A 37 25.57 2.60 0.16
C ASP A 37 25.50 1.21 0.83
N SER A 38 24.39 0.46 0.65
CA SER A 38 24.20 -0.85 1.27
C SER A 38 23.18 -1.74 0.55
N VAL A 39 23.30 -3.06 0.73
CA VAL A 39 22.32 -4.06 0.27
C VAL A 39 20.92 -3.76 0.80
N ARG A 40 20.81 -3.31 2.06
CA ARG A 40 19.53 -2.89 2.66
C ARG A 40 18.89 -1.77 1.85
N GLY A 41 19.64 -0.70 1.54
CA GLY A 41 19.10 0.43 0.78
C GLY A 41 18.65 0.02 -0.63
N ALA A 42 19.40 -0.87 -1.29
CA ALA A 42 19.01 -1.41 -2.58
C ALA A 42 17.72 -2.24 -2.51
N ILE A 43 17.54 -3.06 -1.46
CA ILE A 43 16.31 -3.82 -1.23
C ILE A 43 15.14 -2.89 -0.88
N GLU A 44 15.36 -1.84 -0.08
CA GLU A 44 14.33 -0.84 0.26
C GLU A 44 13.81 -0.10 -0.99
N ALA A 45 14.69 0.21 -1.94
CA ALA A 45 14.29 0.76 -3.24
C ALA A 45 13.46 -0.25 -4.07
N LEU A 46 13.80 -1.54 -4.05
CA LEU A 46 12.99 -2.58 -4.70
C LEU A 46 11.62 -2.78 -4.04
N MET A 47 11.55 -2.68 -2.71
CA MET A 47 10.29 -2.70 -1.95
C MET A 47 9.38 -1.50 -2.28
N LEU A 48 9.95 -0.41 -2.82
CA LEU A 48 9.18 0.70 -3.34
C LEU A 48 8.41 0.32 -4.61
N ILE A 49 8.92 -0.63 -5.41
CA ILE A 49 8.30 -1.09 -6.65
C ILE A 49 7.16 -2.06 -6.34
N GLU A 50 7.45 -3.06 -5.52
CA GLU A 50 6.52 -4.07 -5.05
C GLU A 50 6.57 -4.10 -3.52
N PRO A 51 5.48 -3.70 -2.82
CA PRO A 51 5.44 -3.76 -1.37
C PRO A 51 5.59 -5.21 -0.88
N MET A 52 6.65 -5.46 -0.12
CA MET A 52 6.97 -6.77 0.45
C MET A 52 6.97 -6.70 1.98
N GLY A 53 6.43 -7.74 2.61
CA GLY A 53 6.61 -7.97 4.04
C GLY A 53 7.91 -8.72 4.28
N ALA A 54 8.73 -8.21 5.20
CA ALA A 54 9.93 -8.91 5.65
C ALA A 54 9.61 -9.79 6.86
N ARG A 55 9.92 -11.09 6.76
CA ARG A 55 9.80 -12.05 7.87
C ARG A 55 11.07 -12.89 7.98
N ASP A 56 11.53 -13.07 9.22
CA ASP A 56 12.59 -14.02 9.54
C ASP A 56 11.93 -15.37 9.92
N ASP A 57 12.23 -16.43 9.18
CA ASP A 57 11.74 -17.79 9.46
C ASP A 57 12.73 -18.62 10.30
N GLY A 58 13.84 -18.01 10.73
CA GLY A 58 14.92 -18.65 11.49
C GLY A 58 15.99 -19.31 10.62
N ALA A 59 15.84 -19.31 9.29
CA ALA A 59 16.83 -19.80 8.34
C ALA A 59 17.19 -18.73 7.30
N VAL A 60 16.20 -18.02 6.75
CA VAL A 60 16.38 -16.95 5.77
C VAL A 60 15.45 -15.79 6.06
N LEU A 61 15.87 -14.59 5.67
CA LEU A 61 14.98 -13.44 5.61
C LEU A 61 14.10 -13.59 4.36
N ARG A 62 12.80 -13.85 4.56
CA ARG A 62 11.83 -13.91 3.46
C ARG A 62 11.18 -12.55 3.22
N LEU A 63 11.19 -12.15 1.96
CA LEU A 63 10.57 -10.94 1.44
C LEU A 63 9.44 -11.33 0.50
N ASP A 64 8.22 -11.38 1.02
CA ASP A 64 7.06 -11.85 0.27
C ASP A 64 6.14 -10.67 -0.05
N ALA A 65 5.71 -10.57 -1.31
CA ALA A 65 4.71 -9.57 -1.71
C ALA A 65 3.45 -9.68 -0.83
N ALA A 66 2.86 -8.52 -0.49
CA ALA A 66 1.69 -8.46 0.37
C ALA A 66 0.54 -9.36 -0.13
N GLY A 67 0.06 -10.27 0.71
CA GLY A 67 -0.99 -11.24 0.32
C GLY A 67 -1.12 -12.50 1.16
N ALA A 68 -0.30 -12.69 2.19
CA ALA A 68 -0.45 -13.83 3.10
C ALA A 68 -1.82 -13.80 3.80
N ALA A 69 -2.46 -14.98 3.94
CA ALA A 69 -3.72 -15.11 4.65
C ALA A 69 -3.57 -14.57 6.09
N PRO A 70 -4.54 -13.79 6.58
CA PRO A 70 -4.42 -13.14 7.86
C PRO A 70 -4.53 -14.17 8.99
N VAL A 71 -3.80 -13.97 10.09
CA VAL A 71 -4.02 -14.74 11.32
C VAL A 71 -5.22 -14.15 12.07
N THR A 72 -6.21 -14.97 12.39
CA THR A 72 -7.41 -14.48 13.08
C THR A 72 -7.17 -14.32 14.59
N ILE A 73 -7.42 -13.13 15.13
CA ILE A 73 -7.35 -12.83 16.57
C ILE A 73 -8.76 -12.80 17.16
N ALA A 74 -8.98 -13.55 18.24
CA ALA A 74 -10.24 -13.57 18.96
C ALA A 74 -10.45 -12.32 19.81
N ALA A 75 -11.69 -11.83 19.91
CA ALA A 75 -12.01 -10.61 20.65
C ALA A 75 -11.64 -10.68 22.15
N GLY A 76 -11.70 -11.88 22.74
CA GLY A 76 -11.33 -12.11 24.15
C GLY A 76 -9.82 -12.07 24.40
N ASP A 77 -9.02 -12.19 23.34
CA ASP A 77 -7.56 -12.24 23.43
C ASP A 77 -6.90 -10.85 23.28
N LEU A 78 -7.69 -9.81 22.93
CA LEU A 78 -7.22 -8.43 22.88
C LEU A 78 -7.06 -7.83 24.29
N GLY A 79 -5.86 -7.35 24.61
CA GLY A 79 -5.53 -6.79 25.92
C GLY A 79 -5.19 -7.86 26.97
N ALA A 80 -4.66 -9.01 26.52
CA ALA A 80 -4.25 -10.07 27.41
C ALA A 80 -3.19 -9.58 28.39
N ASN A 81 -3.39 -9.90 29.66
CA ASN A 81 -2.48 -9.54 30.75
C ASN A 81 -2.47 -10.66 31.80
N GLY A 82 -1.40 -10.74 32.58
CA GLY A 82 -1.20 -11.79 33.58
C GLY A 82 -1.88 -11.54 34.93
N GLY A 83 -2.78 -10.55 35.05
CA GLY A 83 -3.41 -10.17 36.32
C GLY A 83 -4.94 -10.10 36.25
N GLU A 84 -5.59 -9.94 37.41
CA GLU A 84 -7.06 -9.84 37.50
C GLU A 84 -7.61 -8.46 37.04
N ARG A 85 -6.74 -7.48 36.80
CA ARG A 85 -7.14 -6.12 36.41
C ARG A 85 -7.36 -6.03 34.90
N ARG A 86 -8.54 -5.53 34.53
CA ARG A 86 -8.88 -5.19 33.14
C ARG A 86 -8.02 -4.00 32.68
N MET A 87 -6.99 -4.27 31.88
CA MET A 87 -6.16 -3.24 31.26
C MET A 87 -6.79 -2.69 29.97
N VAL A 88 -6.22 -1.58 29.50
CA VAL A 88 -6.51 -0.98 28.19
C VAL A 88 -6.35 -2.08 27.12
N ARG A 89 -7.45 -2.41 26.43
CA ARG A 89 -7.46 -3.47 25.42
C ARG A 89 -6.69 -3.11 24.15
N ARG A 90 -6.56 -1.81 23.90
CA ARG A 90 -5.90 -1.24 22.74
C ARG A 90 -5.45 0.19 22.98
N GLU A 91 -4.27 0.53 22.49
CA GLU A 91 -3.77 1.90 22.43
C GLU A 91 -3.71 2.30 20.96
N GLU A 92 -4.45 3.34 20.58
CA GLU A 92 -4.45 3.88 19.22
C GLU A 92 -3.54 5.11 19.18
N ALA A 93 -2.58 5.12 18.27
CA ALA A 93 -1.69 6.25 18.03
C ALA A 93 -1.95 6.79 16.62
N ALA A 94 -1.96 8.11 16.47
CA ALA A 94 -2.04 8.73 15.16
C ALA A 94 -0.97 9.81 15.02
N GLN A 95 -0.17 9.71 13.95
CA GLN A 95 0.74 10.77 13.57
C GLN A 95 -0.05 12.00 13.11
N GLY A 96 0.34 13.17 13.60
CA GLY A 96 -0.27 14.43 13.21
C GLY A 96 -0.08 14.70 11.72
N ALA A 97 -1.14 15.14 11.05
CA ALA A 97 -1.15 15.37 9.60
C ALA A 97 0.00 16.28 9.11
N GLY A 98 0.45 17.25 9.92
CA GLY A 98 1.57 18.14 9.57
C GLY A 98 2.96 17.49 9.59
N LYS A 99 3.09 16.23 10.04
CA LYS A 99 4.36 15.48 9.98
C LYS A 99 4.52 14.71 8.67
N LEU A 100 3.42 14.41 7.99
CA LEU A 100 3.40 13.59 6.78
C LEU A 100 3.73 14.43 5.55
N PRO A 101 4.28 13.82 4.48
CA PRO A 101 4.48 14.50 3.20
C PRO A 101 3.16 14.77 2.50
N ASP A 102 3.03 15.96 1.89
CA ASP A 102 1.92 16.32 1.00
C ASP A 102 2.23 15.95 -0.46
N GLU A 103 3.50 15.68 -0.76
CA GLU A 103 3.99 15.26 -2.06
C GLU A 103 5.06 14.16 -1.91
N ILE A 104 4.96 13.10 -2.72
CA ILE A 104 6.03 12.12 -2.92
C ILE A 104 6.50 12.20 -4.35
N SER A 105 7.82 12.27 -4.54
CA SER A 105 8.47 12.30 -5.83
C SER A 105 9.41 11.12 -6.03
N ILE A 106 9.35 10.50 -7.21
CA ILE A 106 10.14 9.31 -7.59
C ILE A 106 11.01 9.67 -8.79
N THR A 107 12.32 9.59 -8.62
CA THR A 107 13.30 9.67 -9.72
C THR A 107 13.56 8.27 -10.26
N TYR A 108 13.56 8.09 -11.58
CA TYR A 108 13.69 6.79 -12.26
C TYR A 108 14.37 6.97 -13.63
N TYR A 109 14.72 5.89 -14.31
CA TYR A 109 15.28 5.94 -15.68
C TYR A 109 14.21 5.59 -16.71
N GLU A 110 14.17 6.33 -17.83
CA GLU A 110 13.23 6.10 -18.93
C GLU A 110 13.92 5.44 -20.13
N PRO A 111 13.70 4.13 -20.39
CA PRO A 111 14.26 3.45 -21.56
C PRO A 111 13.87 4.11 -22.88
N ASP A 112 12.61 4.57 -23.00
CA ASP A 112 12.07 5.22 -24.20
C ASP A 112 12.68 6.61 -24.50
N ARG A 113 13.41 7.17 -23.53
CA ARG A 113 14.08 8.48 -23.65
C ARG A 113 15.59 8.36 -23.51
N ASP A 114 16.17 7.33 -24.12
CA ASP A 114 17.62 7.06 -24.07
C ASP A 114 18.15 7.01 -22.63
N TRP A 115 17.41 6.35 -21.73
CA TRP A 115 17.78 6.16 -20.33
C TRP A 115 17.97 7.46 -19.54
N GLN A 116 17.30 8.54 -19.95
CA GLN A 116 17.30 9.80 -19.20
C GLN A 116 16.59 9.64 -17.84
N ALA A 117 17.06 10.39 -16.86
CA ALA A 117 16.42 10.48 -15.56
C ALA A 117 15.07 11.22 -15.67
N GLY A 118 13.99 10.50 -15.39
CA GLY A 118 12.63 11.01 -15.26
C GLY A 118 12.27 11.29 -13.80
N LEU A 119 11.25 12.14 -13.59
CA LEU A 119 10.72 12.46 -12.26
C LEU A 119 9.19 12.47 -12.28
N GLN A 120 8.58 11.57 -11.50
CA GLN A 120 7.14 11.56 -11.27
C GLN A 120 6.81 12.05 -9.87
N ARG A 121 5.63 12.66 -9.72
CA ARG A 121 5.17 13.19 -8.43
C ARG A 121 3.72 12.81 -8.17
N ALA A 122 3.38 12.48 -6.94
CA ALA A 122 2.02 12.38 -6.45
C ALA A 122 1.80 13.43 -5.37
N ARG A 123 0.66 14.12 -5.38
CA ARG A 123 0.38 15.22 -4.47
C ARG A 123 -1.04 15.16 -3.90
N ARG A 124 -1.15 15.44 -2.60
CA ARG A 124 -2.43 15.62 -1.89
C ARG A 124 -2.85 17.08 -1.95
N ARG A 125 -4.16 17.36 -2.10
CA ARG A 125 -4.68 18.74 -2.14
C ARG A 125 -4.74 19.33 -0.71
N GLY A 126 -4.13 20.50 -0.51
CA GLY A 126 -4.17 21.32 0.73
C GLY A 126 -2.82 21.43 1.47
N GLY A 127 -2.62 22.53 2.21
CA GLY A 127 -1.51 22.70 3.18
C GLY A 127 -0.11 23.03 2.62
N ALA A 128 0.84 23.34 3.52
CA ALA A 128 2.24 23.64 3.21
C ALA A 128 2.91 22.50 2.41
N VAL A 129 3.86 22.81 1.52
CA VAL A 129 4.49 21.79 0.67
C VAL A 129 5.55 21.04 1.46
N ARG A 130 5.22 19.87 2.01
CA ARG A 130 6.20 18.88 2.45
C ARG A 130 6.40 17.85 1.34
N THR A 131 7.62 17.82 0.80
CA THR A 131 8.00 16.88 -0.26
C THR A 131 8.92 15.81 0.33
N ASP A 132 8.61 14.54 0.06
CA ASP A 132 9.48 13.39 0.25
C ASP A 132 9.99 12.95 -1.14
N ALA A 133 11.32 12.97 -1.31
CA ALA A 133 11.98 12.65 -2.57
C ALA A 133 12.69 11.31 -2.44
N ARG A 134 12.35 10.38 -3.33
CA ARG A 134 12.88 9.02 -3.33
C ARG A 134 13.52 8.73 -4.66
N GLU A 135 14.73 8.20 -4.59
CA GLU A 135 15.47 7.74 -5.74
C GLU A 135 15.19 6.26 -5.96
N LEU A 136 14.83 5.91 -7.19
CA LEU A 136 14.57 4.56 -7.60
C LEU A 136 15.42 4.27 -8.83
N PRO A 137 16.57 3.58 -8.68
CA PRO A 137 17.51 3.34 -9.76
C PRO A 137 17.03 2.19 -10.68
N ALA A 138 15.76 2.25 -11.08
CA ALA A 138 15.12 1.29 -11.95
C ALA A 138 14.71 1.96 -13.26
N ALA A 139 14.86 1.22 -14.35
CA ALA A 139 14.28 1.56 -15.64
C ALA A 139 12.82 1.11 -15.70
N MET A 140 11.94 2.06 -16.00
CA MET A 140 10.51 1.80 -16.16
C MET A 140 9.79 2.92 -16.92
N ALA A 141 8.59 2.63 -17.38
CA ALA A 141 7.70 3.63 -17.96
C ALA A 141 7.25 4.68 -16.94
N ALA A 142 7.05 5.92 -17.39
CA ALA A 142 6.57 7.04 -16.58
C ALA A 142 5.26 6.73 -15.82
N GLY A 143 4.36 5.96 -16.43
CA GLY A 143 3.11 5.53 -15.78
C GLY A 143 3.32 4.64 -14.56
N GLN A 144 4.33 3.76 -14.58
CA GLN A 144 4.66 2.89 -13.45
C GLN A 144 5.26 3.70 -12.29
N ALA A 145 6.21 4.60 -12.58
CA ALA A 145 6.77 5.51 -11.58
C ALA A 145 5.70 6.41 -10.95
N LYS A 146 4.74 6.88 -11.75
CA LYS A 146 3.59 7.66 -11.26
C LYS A 146 2.70 6.83 -10.32
N ALA A 147 2.39 5.58 -10.67
CA ALA A 147 1.59 4.69 -9.84
C ALA A 147 2.29 4.35 -8.51
N ILE A 148 3.63 4.20 -8.53
CA ILE A 148 4.44 4.04 -7.32
C ILE A 148 4.29 5.27 -6.41
N ALA A 149 4.51 6.48 -6.95
CA ALA A 149 4.40 7.72 -6.18
C ALA A 149 3.01 7.87 -5.51
N GLU A 150 1.93 7.58 -6.25
CA GLU A 150 0.56 7.67 -5.73
C GLU A 150 0.26 6.62 -4.66
N ARG A 151 0.70 5.38 -4.87
CA ARG A 151 0.55 4.31 -3.88
C ARG A 151 1.28 4.67 -2.60
N GLU A 152 2.51 5.16 -2.69
CA GLU A 152 3.33 5.52 -1.54
C GLU A 152 2.75 6.69 -0.76
N LEU A 153 2.23 7.70 -1.46
CA LEU A 153 1.56 8.82 -0.81
C LEU A 153 0.29 8.34 -0.09
N GLY A 154 -0.49 7.44 -0.71
CA GLY A 154 -1.62 6.79 -0.05
C GLY A 154 -1.18 6.02 1.20
N ARG A 155 -0.15 5.19 1.04
CA ARG A 155 0.41 4.32 2.09
C ARG A 155 0.80 5.12 3.32
N VAL A 156 1.65 6.14 3.18
CA VAL A 156 2.13 6.96 4.31
C VAL A 156 0.97 7.66 5.05
N TRP A 157 -0.07 8.09 4.32
CA TRP A 157 -1.25 8.71 4.93
C TRP A 157 -2.19 7.71 5.60
N THR A 158 -2.24 6.47 5.12
CA THR A 158 -2.98 5.37 5.74
C THR A 158 -2.25 4.86 6.99
N GLU A 159 -0.92 4.66 6.90
CA GLU A 159 -0.04 4.18 7.98
C GLU A 159 0.12 5.19 9.12
N ARG A 160 -0.38 6.42 8.97
CA ARG A 160 -0.36 7.42 10.05
C ARG A 160 -1.06 6.94 11.32
N ARG A 161 -1.96 5.97 11.23
CA ARG A 161 -2.66 5.40 12.37
C ARG A 161 -2.04 4.04 12.71
N GLY A 162 -1.55 3.94 13.94
CA GLY A 162 -1.07 2.73 14.55
C GLY A 162 -1.96 2.28 15.69
N LEU A 163 -1.90 0.98 15.98
CA LEU A 163 -2.64 0.30 17.02
C LEU A 163 -1.65 -0.60 17.74
N LYS A 164 -1.62 -0.50 19.07
CA LYS A 164 -0.83 -1.35 19.94
C LYS A 164 -1.76 -2.21 20.78
N VAL A 165 -1.52 -3.52 20.74
CA VAL A 165 -2.32 -4.53 21.44
C VAL A 165 -1.41 -5.50 22.19
N MET A 166 -1.89 -5.96 23.35
CA MET A 166 -1.29 -7.06 24.09
C MET A 166 -2.05 -8.35 23.76
N LEU A 167 -1.33 -9.42 23.40
CA LEU A 167 -1.90 -10.70 22.99
C LEU A 167 -1.40 -11.84 23.90
N PRO A 168 -2.20 -12.91 24.10
CA PRO A 168 -1.78 -14.06 24.88
C PRO A 168 -0.73 -14.89 24.13
N TRP A 169 0.01 -15.72 24.87
CA TRP A 169 1.12 -16.54 24.37
C TRP A 169 0.75 -17.45 23.18
N ARG A 170 -0.52 -17.80 22.98
CA ARG A 170 -0.97 -18.56 21.80
C ARG A 170 -0.74 -17.84 20.46
N TYR A 171 -0.50 -16.53 20.49
CA TYR A 171 -0.12 -15.72 19.31
C TYR A 171 1.39 -15.46 19.25
N LEU A 172 2.20 -16.23 19.97
CA LEU A 172 3.67 -16.16 19.94
C LEU A 172 4.24 -16.33 18.52
N ASP A 173 3.50 -16.94 17.60
CA ASP A 173 3.92 -17.15 16.22
C ASP A 173 3.68 -15.94 15.31
N LEU A 174 3.06 -14.86 15.82
CA LEU A 174 2.98 -13.60 15.07
C LEU A 174 4.39 -13.03 14.87
N ARG A 175 4.67 -12.59 13.65
CA ARG A 175 5.93 -12.00 13.22
C ARG A 175 5.67 -10.64 12.54
N PRO A 176 6.68 -9.76 12.48
CA PRO A 176 6.65 -8.62 11.56
C PRO A 176 6.22 -9.03 10.15
N GLY A 177 5.45 -8.17 9.48
CA GLY A 177 4.94 -8.42 8.12
C GLY A 177 3.68 -9.28 8.01
N MET A 178 3.14 -9.82 9.11
CA MET A 178 1.90 -10.60 9.08
C MET A 178 0.65 -9.70 9.16
N ALA A 179 -0.36 -10.01 8.34
CA ALA A 179 -1.71 -9.47 8.52
C ALA A 179 -2.50 -10.32 9.54
N VAL A 180 -3.41 -9.70 10.28
CA VAL A 180 -4.34 -10.36 11.19
C VAL A 180 -5.78 -9.96 10.93
N TRP A 181 -6.72 -10.86 11.17
CA TRP A 181 -8.16 -10.54 11.09
C TRP A 181 -8.68 -10.40 12.51
N SER A 182 -9.22 -9.22 12.87
CA SER A 182 -9.84 -9.03 14.19
C SER A 182 -11.30 -9.46 14.13
N LEU A 183 -11.66 -10.51 14.88
CA LEU A 183 -13.05 -10.93 15.02
C LEU A 183 -13.90 -9.94 15.81
N ALA A 184 -13.28 -9.14 16.70
CA ALA A 184 -14.00 -8.13 17.48
C ALA A 184 -14.59 -7.03 16.58
N ASP A 185 -13.88 -6.73 15.50
CA ASP A 185 -14.14 -5.57 14.66
C ASP A 185 -14.69 -5.97 13.28
N ALA A 186 -14.64 -7.26 12.92
CA ALA A 186 -14.99 -7.78 11.60
C ALA A 186 -14.24 -7.07 10.46
N LEU A 187 -12.97 -6.74 10.71
CA LEU A 187 -12.12 -5.94 9.84
C LEU A 187 -10.73 -6.58 9.68
N TRP A 188 -10.12 -6.33 8.52
CA TRP A 188 -8.71 -6.60 8.29
C TRP A 188 -7.88 -5.70 9.20
N VAL A 189 -6.89 -6.28 9.85
CA VAL A 189 -5.89 -5.57 10.64
C VAL A 189 -4.51 -5.92 10.07
N TYR A 190 -3.70 -4.96 9.68
CA TYR A 190 -2.37 -5.24 9.14
C TYR A 190 -1.30 -4.65 10.06
N ARG A 191 -0.20 -5.39 10.25
CA ARG A 191 0.94 -4.89 11.00
C ARG A 191 1.82 -4.05 10.07
N VAL A 192 2.05 -2.80 10.44
CA VAL A 192 2.99 -1.87 9.80
C VAL A 192 4.10 -1.62 10.82
N ASP A 193 5.30 -2.12 10.54
CA ASP A 193 6.43 -2.07 11.49
C ASP A 193 6.09 -2.64 12.89
N ASP A 194 6.04 -1.78 13.91
CA ASP A 194 5.65 -2.11 15.29
C ASP A 194 4.19 -1.79 15.63
N ASP A 195 3.43 -1.24 14.68
CA ASP A 195 2.06 -0.78 14.84
C ASP A 195 1.06 -1.65 14.03
N TRP A 196 -0.23 -1.56 14.36
CA TRP A 196 -1.32 -2.20 13.61
C TRP A 196 -2.29 -1.16 13.01
N ALA A 197 -2.98 -1.47 11.93
CA ALA A 197 -4.02 -0.60 11.36
C ALA A 197 -5.29 -1.41 11.04
N ILE A 198 -6.47 -0.84 11.29
CA ILE A 198 -7.76 -1.54 11.29
C ILE A 198 -8.80 -0.87 10.39
N GLY A 199 -9.60 -1.66 9.69
CA GLY A 199 -10.82 -1.17 9.02
C GLY A 199 -10.63 -0.56 7.66
N GLU A 200 -9.40 -0.48 7.20
CA GLU A 200 -9.02 0.08 5.92
C GLU A 200 -8.31 -1.04 5.15
N LEU A 201 -8.76 -1.34 3.92
CA LEU A 201 -8.07 -2.27 3.03
C LEU A 201 -7.44 -1.43 1.90
N PRO A 202 -6.18 -0.97 2.06
CA PRO A 202 -5.52 -0.17 1.03
C PRO A 202 -5.11 -1.06 -0.14
N VAL A 203 -6.05 -1.28 -1.05
CA VAL A 203 -5.82 -2.04 -2.29
C VAL A 203 -5.96 -1.14 -3.49
N ALA A 204 -5.03 -1.24 -4.43
CA ALA A 204 -5.13 -0.53 -5.71
C ALA A 204 -6.35 -1.00 -6.54
N LYS A 205 -6.81 -2.23 -6.29
CA LYS A 205 -7.87 -2.89 -7.06
C LYS A 205 -8.52 -4.01 -6.25
N VAL A 206 -9.84 -4.17 -6.37
CA VAL A 206 -10.58 -5.34 -5.87
C VAL A 206 -11.02 -6.18 -7.07
N ILE A 207 -10.74 -7.48 -7.03
CA ILE A 207 -11.10 -8.45 -8.07
C ILE A 207 -11.94 -9.56 -7.42
N ILE A 208 -13.11 -9.89 -7.99
CA ILE A 208 -13.99 -10.95 -7.51
C ILE A 208 -14.26 -11.92 -8.66
N GLY A 209 -13.93 -13.21 -8.48
CA GLY A 209 -14.12 -14.24 -9.52
C GLY A 209 -13.35 -13.94 -10.81
N GLY A 210 -12.14 -13.35 -10.70
CA GLY A 210 -11.34 -12.91 -11.84
C GLY A 210 -11.76 -11.57 -12.46
N ASN A 211 -12.88 -10.99 -12.03
CA ASN A 211 -13.40 -9.75 -12.59
C ASN A 211 -13.03 -8.53 -11.75
N PRO A 212 -12.49 -7.45 -12.34
CA PRO A 212 -12.22 -6.21 -11.63
C PRO A 212 -13.52 -5.53 -11.19
N VAL A 213 -13.73 -5.35 -9.89
CA VAL A 213 -14.95 -4.74 -9.34
C VAL A 213 -14.73 -3.33 -8.78
N LEU A 214 -13.56 -3.03 -8.21
CA LEU A 214 -13.20 -1.70 -7.71
C LEU A 214 -11.77 -1.35 -8.12
N GLY A 215 -11.52 -0.07 -8.37
CA GLY A 215 -10.20 0.48 -8.70
C GLY A 215 -10.09 1.93 -8.21
N ALA A 216 -9.10 2.66 -8.72
CA ALA A 216 -8.91 4.07 -8.36
C ALA A 216 -10.18 4.91 -8.61
N ARG A 217 -10.42 5.87 -7.71
CA ARG A 217 -11.52 6.84 -7.82
C ARG A 217 -11.46 7.58 -9.15
N ARG A 218 -12.58 7.68 -9.85
CA ARG A 218 -12.68 8.34 -11.16
C ARG A 218 -13.11 9.80 -11.05
N PRO A 219 -12.94 10.62 -12.10
CA PRO A 219 -13.46 11.98 -12.14
C PRO A 219 -14.99 12.03 -11.97
N ALA A 220 -15.50 13.17 -11.50
CA ALA A 220 -16.94 13.43 -11.37
C ALA A 220 -17.65 13.27 -12.72
N ILE A 221 -18.84 12.69 -12.66
CA ILE A 221 -19.80 12.72 -13.77
C ILE A 221 -20.79 13.83 -13.46
N SER A 222 -21.00 14.73 -14.43
CA SER A 222 -21.95 15.84 -14.29
C SER A 222 -23.38 15.34 -14.26
N ASP A 223 -24.22 16.01 -13.48
CA ASP A 223 -25.65 15.71 -13.45
C ASP A 223 -26.29 15.98 -14.83
N PRO A 224 -27.29 15.18 -15.22
CA PRO A 224 -27.95 15.34 -16.51
C PRO A 224 -28.65 16.71 -16.61
N ALA A 225 -28.28 17.49 -17.62
CA ALA A 225 -28.86 18.80 -17.93
C ALA A 225 -29.36 18.86 -19.39
N GLY A 226 -30.36 19.73 -19.65
CA GLY A 226 -30.96 19.90 -20.98
C GLY A 226 -31.98 18.83 -21.37
N GLY A 227 -32.19 18.66 -22.68
CA GLY A 227 -33.15 17.73 -23.29
C GLY A 227 -34.46 18.40 -23.73
N ALA A 228 -34.92 18.08 -24.95
CA ALA A 228 -36.19 18.60 -25.50
C ALA A 228 -37.43 17.95 -24.84
N THR A 229 -37.26 16.77 -24.24
CA THR A 229 -38.28 16.09 -23.44
C THR A 229 -37.61 15.60 -22.16
N ILE A 230 -38.12 16.02 -21.00
CA ILE A 230 -37.53 15.71 -19.69
C ILE A 230 -38.42 14.71 -18.97
N ASP A 231 -37.91 13.49 -18.79
CA ASP A 231 -38.46 12.54 -17.82
C ASP A 231 -37.87 12.84 -16.44
N VAL A 232 -38.71 13.38 -15.56
CA VAL A 232 -38.32 13.80 -14.21
C VAL A 232 -37.96 12.60 -13.32
N GLN A 233 -38.66 11.46 -13.48
CA GLN A 233 -38.39 10.28 -12.65
C GLN A 233 -37.06 9.64 -13.02
N ALA A 234 -36.78 9.52 -14.31
CA ALA A 234 -35.49 9.04 -14.80
C ALA A 234 -34.34 9.97 -14.35
N ARG A 235 -34.54 11.29 -14.43
CA ARG A 235 -33.54 12.27 -13.97
C ARG A 235 -33.22 12.11 -12.48
N ASN A 236 -34.25 11.99 -11.64
CA ASN A 236 -34.07 11.82 -10.20
C ASN A 236 -33.33 10.52 -9.88
N ALA A 237 -33.65 9.42 -10.56
CA ALA A 237 -32.97 8.15 -10.38
C ALA A 237 -31.47 8.23 -10.75
N ILE A 238 -31.14 8.90 -11.86
CA ILE A 238 -29.74 9.09 -12.29
C ILE A 238 -28.97 9.93 -11.27
N VAL A 239 -29.55 11.04 -10.80
CA VAL A 239 -28.91 11.89 -9.78
C VAL A 239 -28.67 11.09 -8.49
N GLY A 240 -29.65 10.30 -8.04
CA GLY A 240 -29.49 9.45 -6.86
C GLY A 240 -28.38 8.41 -7.00
N LEU A 241 -28.20 7.83 -8.19
CA LEU A 241 -27.08 6.92 -8.47
C LEU A 241 -25.72 7.64 -8.45
N LEU A 242 -25.64 8.85 -9.02
CA LEU A 242 -24.41 9.65 -8.99
C LEU A 242 -24.05 10.07 -7.57
N ASP A 243 -25.03 10.46 -6.76
CA ASP A 243 -24.83 10.83 -5.36
C ASP A 243 -24.37 9.64 -4.52
N ALA A 244 -24.95 8.46 -4.73
CA ALA A 244 -24.46 7.23 -4.11
C ALA A 244 -23.00 6.95 -4.50
N ALA A 245 -22.64 7.07 -5.78
CA ALA A 245 -21.27 6.87 -6.25
C ALA A 245 -20.28 7.90 -5.68
N ARG A 246 -20.69 9.16 -5.50
CA ARG A 246 -19.90 10.21 -4.82
C ARG A 246 -19.71 9.90 -3.35
N ALA A 247 -20.78 9.50 -2.65
CA ALA A 247 -20.76 9.18 -1.22
C ALA A 247 -19.89 7.96 -0.91
N HIS A 248 -19.91 6.94 -1.77
CA HIS A 248 -19.05 5.77 -1.69
C HIS A 248 -17.60 6.03 -2.16
N GLY A 249 -17.30 7.21 -2.71
CA GLY A 249 -15.96 7.59 -3.15
C GLY A 249 -15.52 6.96 -4.48
N LEU A 250 -16.46 6.41 -5.27
CA LEU A 250 -16.18 5.81 -6.59
C LEU A 250 -15.85 6.88 -7.65
N ILE A 251 -16.50 8.03 -7.57
CA ILE A 251 -16.26 9.21 -8.41
C ILE A 251 -16.01 10.46 -7.55
N SER A 252 -15.33 11.48 -8.08
CA SER A 252 -15.19 12.76 -7.38
C SER A 252 -16.54 13.45 -7.19
N ALA A 253 -16.65 14.26 -6.13
CA ALA A 253 -17.77 15.19 -5.97
C ALA A 253 -17.72 16.25 -7.08
#